data_AF-A0A7H1BHX4-F1
#
_entry.id   AF-A0A7H1BHX4-F1
#
_cell.length_a   1.000
_cell.length_b   1.000
_cell.length_c   1.000
_cell.angle_alpha   90.00
_cell.angle_beta   90.00
_cell.angle_gamma   90.00
#
_symmetry.space_group_name_H-M   'P 1'
#
loop_
_entity.id
_entity.type
_entity.pdbx_description
1 polymer ?
#
loop_
_entity_poly.entity_id
_entity_poly.type
_entity_poly.pdbx_seq_one_letter_code
_entity_poly.pdbx_strand_id
1 'polypeptide(L)'
;MTGSMGSTPRRSRRRISRSPSAARSDLAGPKHHRRSPGRVLAVTLLVVTAGYLAWRVAVLAGLEAHFGSGLDEQRFNRLQQEYDRREETFARADARMRKVIAAHPHAERIDWSRYKTCVREPGRPSDTCTMTPPRDQKVYDALWGVSVILYQPKDEGRTFYRFYHEDPPRYTIMYAPEDTAEEAEEYADAHGFRSVRALGPGWTILGPIDDIGREEKQFP
;
A
#
# COMPACT_ATOMS: atom_id res chain seq x y z
N MET A 1 -69.53 -39.49 -54.64
CA MET A 1 -70.48 -38.65 -55.40
C MET A 1 -69.69 -37.50 -56.01
N THR A 2 -69.09 -37.64 -57.21
CA THR A 2 -69.69 -37.44 -58.55
C THR A 2 -70.37 -36.08 -58.71
N GLY A 3 -69.65 -35.11 -59.30
CA GLY A 3 -70.03 -34.49 -60.58
C GLY A 3 -70.39 -33.02 -60.33
N SER A 4 -70.20 -32.04 -61.21
CA SER A 4 -70.01 -32.01 -62.66
C SER A 4 -69.51 -30.58 -62.99
N MET A 5 -68.35 -30.41 -63.63
CA MET A 5 -68.14 -30.11 -65.07
C MET A 5 -68.76 -28.82 -65.63
N GLY A 6 -67.93 -28.11 -66.40
CA GLY A 6 -68.35 -27.13 -67.43
C GLY A 6 -67.24 -26.11 -67.77
N SER A 7 -66.07 -26.47 -68.33
CA SER A 7 -65.72 -26.57 -69.77
C SER A 7 -65.92 -25.27 -70.60
N THR A 8 -64.87 -24.45 -70.82
CA THR A 8 -63.95 -24.32 -72.01
C THR A 8 -64.43 -23.31 -73.10
N PRO A 9 -63.67 -22.95 -74.17
CA PRO A 9 -62.27 -22.46 -74.32
C PRO A 9 -62.13 -21.30 -75.37
N ARG A 10 -60.96 -20.64 -75.49
CA ARG A 10 -60.35 -20.14 -76.78
C ARG A 10 -59.03 -19.40 -76.51
N ARG A 11 -57.84 -19.96 -76.77
CA ARG A 11 -57.09 -20.07 -78.04
C ARG A 11 -56.77 -18.72 -78.72
N SER A 12 -55.53 -18.25 -78.56
CA SER A 12 -54.49 -18.20 -79.62
C SER A 12 -53.56 -16.97 -79.59
N ARG A 13 -52.26 -17.28 -79.49
CA ARG A 13 -51.06 -16.67 -80.11
C ARG A 13 -51.11 -15.19 -80.55
N ARG A 14 -50.17 -14.40 -80.01
CA ARG A 14 -49.11 -13.80 -80.85
C ARG A 14 -47.82 -13.56 -80.07
N ARG A 15 -46.74 -14.12 -80.60
CA ARG A 15 -45.35 -13.96 -80.21
C ARG A 15 -44.73 -12.97 -81.19
N ILE A 16 -44.16 -11.88 -80.69
CA ILE A 16 -43.22 -10.96 -81.38
C ILE A 16 -42.21 -10.58 -80.27
N SER A 17 -41.11 -11.31 -80.07
CA SER A 17 -39.78 -11.17 -80.69
C SER A 17 -39.12 -9.79 -80.58
N ARG A 18 -38.05 -9.72 -79.75
CA ARG A 18 -36.81 -8.89 -79.84
C ARG A 18 -37.00 -7.36 -79.78
N SER A 19 -36.24 -6.54 -79.05
CA SER A 19 -34.93 -6.65 -78.38
C SER A 19 -34.76 -5.42 -77.43
N PRO A 20 -33.69 -5.36 -76.61
CA PRO A 20 -33.62 -4.55 -75.39
C PRO A 20 -32.98 -3.18 -75.61
N SER A 21 -33.43 -2.13 -74.91
CA SER A 21 -32.57 -1.03 -74.50
C SER A 21 -33.27 -0.08 -73.53
N ALA A 22 -32.48 0.50 -72.63
CA ALA A 22 -32.79 1.60 -71.71
C ALA A 22 -33.57 1.25 -70.43
N ALA A 23 -32.83 0.69 -69.46
CA ALA A 23 -32.96 1.12 -68.07
C ALA A 23 -31.58 1.03 -67.39
N ARG A 24 -30.76 2.08 -67.58
CA ARG A 24 -29.73 2.45 -66.61
C ARG A 24 -30.46 2.93 -65.36
N SER A 25 -30.26 2.27 -64.24
CA SER A 25 -30.48 2.85 -62.91
C SER A 25 -29.50 2.20 -61.95
N ASP A 26 -28.40 2.94 -61.75
CA ASP A 26 -27.77 3.22 -60.48
C ASP A 26 -27.27 2.05 -59.62
N LEU A 27 -25.98 1.79 -59.83
CA LEU A 27 -24.97 1.54 -58.81
C LEU A 27 -25.41 1.94 -57.38
N ALA A 28 -25.82 0.94 -56.59
CA ALA A 28 -25.70 1.02 -55.15
C ALA A 28 -24.22 0.92 -54.77
N GLY A 29 -23.50 2.03 -54.90
CA GLY A 29 -22.15 2.17 -54.38
C GLY A 29 -22.13 2.07 -52.85
N PRO A 30 -21.07 1.53 -52.23
CA PRO A 30 -20.93 1.51 -50.79
C PRO A 30 -20.90 2.96 -50.27
N LYS A 31 -21.80 3.32 -49.36
CA LYS A 31 -21.75 4.59 -48.65
C LYS A 31 -20.51 4.61 -47.77
N HIS A 32 -19.39 5.12 -48.29
CA HIS A 32 -18.27 5.52 -47.47
C HIS A 32 -18.72 6.67 -46.56
N HIS A 33 -19.08 6.37 -45.33
CA HIS A 33 -19.20 7.38 -44.29
C HIS A 33 -17.82 8.02 -44.10
N ARG A 34 -17.62 9.21 -44.69
CA ARG A 34 -16.48 10.08 -44.38
C ARG A 34 -16.48 10.31 -42.87
N ARG A 35 -15.54 9.67 -42.17
CA ARG A 35 -15.28 9.94 -40.76
C ARG A 35 -14.88 11.41 -40.65
N SER A 36 -15.73 12.24 -40.06
CA SER A 36 -15.40 13.66 -39.88
C SER A 36 -14.17 13.75 -38.96
N PRO A 37 -13.10 14.46 -39.34
CA PRO A 37 -11.87 14.54 -38.56
C PRO A 37 -12.12 15.04 -37.14
N GLY A 38 -13.10 15.92 -36.94
CA GLY A 38 -13.51 16.39 -35.60
C GLY A 38 -14.10 15.29 -34.70
N ARG A 39 -14.88 14.34 -35.25
CA ARG A 39 -15.36 13.17 -34.48
C ARG A 39 -14.23 12.22 -34.14
N VAL A 40 -13.29 12.00 -35.07
CA VAL A 40 -12.11 11.16 -34.79
C VAL A 40 -11.29 11.79 -33.66
N LEU A 41 -11.04 13.10 -33.74
CA LEU A 41 -10.28 13.82 -32.72
C LEU A 41 -10.97 13.78 -31.35
N ALA A 42 -12.29 14.02 -31.29
CA ALA A 42 -13.05 13.95 -30.04
C ALA A 42 -13.05 12.54 -29.42
N VAL A 43 -13.21 11.50 -30.25
CA VAL A 43 -13.15 10.10 -29.78
C VAL A 43 -11.75 9.75 -29.30
N THR A 44 -10.71 10.15 -30.03
CA THR A 44 -9.31 9.93 -29.62
C THR A 44 -9.02 10.64 -28.30
N LEU A 45 -9.46 11.88 -28.13
CA LEU A 45 -9.26 12.63 -26.89
C LEU A 45 -9.96 11.95 -25.70
N LEU A 46 -11.18 11.46 -25.90
CA LEU A 46 -11.93 10.68 -24.91
C LEU A 46 -11.18 9.39 -24.52
N VAL A 47 -10.71 8.63 -25.51
CA VAL A 47 -9.97 7.37 -25.27
C VAL A 47 -8.66 7.63 -24.53
N VAL A 48 -7.91 8.65 -24.93
CA VAL A 48 -6.64 9.02 -24.26
C VAL A 48 -6.90 9.48 -22.83
N THR A 49 -7.92 10.32 -22.61
CA THR A 49 -8.26 10.82 -21.26
C THR A 49 -8.74 9.68 -20.36
N ALA A 50 -9.60 8.80 -20.87
CA ALA A 50 -10.06 7.62 -20.14
C ALA A 50 -8.91 6.65 -19.84
N GLY A 51 -8.00 6.43 -20.79
CA GLY A 51 -6.81 5.61 -20.60
C GLY A 51 -5.86 6.20 -19.55
N TYR A 52 -5.65 7.51 -19.56
CA TYR A 52 -4.85 8.21 -18.56
C TYR A 52 -5.49 8.12 -17.16
N LEU A 53 -6.81 8.33 -17.05
CA LEU A 53 -7.55 8.18 -15.80
C LEU A 53 -7.50 6.73 -15.29
N ALA A 54 -7.71 5.75 -16.16
CA ALA A 54 -7.62 4.33 -15.80
C ALA A 54 -6.22 3.95 -15.31
N TRP A 55 -5.17 4.46 -15.98
CA TRP A 55 -3.80 4.26 -15.52
C TRP A 55 -3.54 4.92 -14.16
N ARG A 56 -4.01 6.15 -13.94
CA ARG A 56 -3.91 6.82 -12.63
C ARG A 56 -4.62 6.03 -11.54
N VAL A 57 -5.84 5.54 -11.80
CA VAL A 57 -6.58 4.69 -10.87
C VAL A 57 -5.84 3.38 -10.62
N ALA A 58 -5.28 2.74 -11.64
CA ALA A 58 -4.50 1.51 -11.49
C ALA A 58 -3.20 1.74 -10.70
N VAL A 59 -2.54 2.87 -10.88
CA VAL A 59 -1.36 3.25 -10.09
C VAL A 59 -1.76 3.54 -8.65
N LEU A 60 -2.82 4.31 -8.39
CA LEU A 60 -3.28 4.59 -7.03
C LEU A 60 -3.77 3.33 -6.31
N ALA A 61 -4.55 2.49 -6.98
CA ALA A 61 -4.99 1.20 -6.44
C ALA A 61 -3.80 0.23 -6.27
N GLY A 62 -2.81 0.29 -7.17
CA GLY A 62 -1.56 -0.47 -7.04
C GLY A 62 -0.73 -0.01 -5.85
N LEU A 63 -0.63 1.30 -5.63
CA LEU A 63 0.02 1.89 -4.46
C LEU A 63 -0.76 1.55 -3.18
N GLU A 64 -2.08 1.65 -3.17
CA GLU A 64 -2.91 1.26 -2.03
C GLU A 64 -2.83 -0.25 -1.76
N ALA A 65 -2.71 -1.09 -2.79
CA ALA A 65 -2.50 -2.52 -2.64
C ALA A 65 -1.07 -2.87 -2.18
N HIS A 66 -0.06 -2.06 -2.54
CA HIS A 66 1.33 -2.27 -2.12
C HIS A 66 1.63 -1.71 -0.72
N PHE A 67 1.02 -0.57 -0.37
CA PHE A 67 1.27 0.15 0.88
C PHE A 67 0.16 -0.03 1.92
N GLY A 68 -1.00 -0.57 1.53
CA GLY A 68 -2.19 -0.68 2.36
C GLY A 68 -2.82 0.69 2.66
N SER A 69 -4.03 0.68 3.22
CA SER A 69 -4.68 1.87 3.80
C SER A 69 -3.95 2.41 5.04
N GLY A 70 -2.85 1.78 5.46
CA GLY A 70 -2.16 2.04 6.73
C GLY A 70 -2.73 1.27 7.93
N LEU A 71 -3.91 0.65 7.80
CA LEU A 71 -4.57 -0.13 8.85
C LEU A 71 -4.74 -1.59 8.38
N ASP A 72 -3.66 -2.37 8.49
CA ASP A 72 -3.72 -3.83 8.39
C ASP A 72 -4.15 -4.40 9.75
N GLU A 73 -5.46 -4.47 9.95
CA GLU A 73 -6.08 -5.03 11.15
C GLU A 73 -5.58 -6.43 11.51
N GLN A 74 -5.31 -7.28 10.51
CA GLN A 74 -4.82 -8.62 10.75
C GLN A 74 -3.38 -8.59 11.31
N ARG A 75 -2.54 -7.69 10.79
CA ARG A 75 -1.17 -7.53 11.27
C ARG A 75 -1.11 -6.88 12.65
N PHE A 76 -1.93 -5.86 12.92
CA PHE A 76 -2.07 -5.33 14.28
C PHE A 76 -2.53 -6.40 15.26
N ASN A 77 -3.54 -7.21 14.91
CA ASN A 77 -3.99 -8.31 15.77
C ASN A 77 -2.88 -9.34 16.03
N ARG A 78 -2.06 -9.66 15.02
CA ARG A 78 -0.90 -10.54 15.19
C ARG A 78 0.15 -9.92 16.11
N LEU A 79 0.51 -8.65 15.88
CA LEU A 79 1.50 -7.94 16.69
C LEU A 79 1.04 -7.83 18.15
N GLN A 80 -0.24 -7.51 18.36
CA GLN A 80 -0.84 -7.49 19.69
C GLN A 80 -0.79 -8.87 20.35
N GLN A 81 -1.20 -9.93 19.67
CA GLN A 81 -1.12 -11.29 20.23
C GLN A 81 0.32 -11.72 20.58
N GLU A 82 1.29 -11.38 19.73
CA GLU A 82 2.70 -11.70 20.00
C GLU A 82 3.30 -10.82 21.10
N TYR A 83 2.82 -9.58 21.26
CA TYR A 83 3.12 -8.70 22.38
C TYR A 83 2.52 -9.24 23.67
N ASP A 84 1.21 -9.55 23.71
CA ASP A 84 0.51 -10.05 24.89
C ASP A 84 1.18 -11.33 25.44
N ARG A 85 1.64 -12.21 24.54
CA ARG A 85 2.38 -13.43 24.92
C ARG A 85 3.75 -13.14 25.54
N ARG A 86 4.34 -11.98 25.24
CA ARG A 86 5.73 -11.61 25.59
C ARG A 86 5.84 -10.28 26.29
N GLU A 87 4.78 -9.76 26.90
CA GLU A 87 4.75 -8.45 27.56
C GLU A 87 5.90 -8.30 28.55
N GLU A 88 6.13 -9.32 29.40
CA GLU A 88 7.25 -9.34 30.33
C GLU A 88 8.61 -9.21 29.66
N THR A 89 8.76 -9.74 28.43
CA THR A 89 10.02 -9.66 27.68
C THR A 89 10.25 -8.24 27.17
N PHE A 90 9.21 -7.59 26.65
CA PHE A 90 9.25 -6.17 26.29
C PHE A 90 9.59 -5.29 27.51
N ALA A 91 8.96 -5.54 28.65
CA ALA A 91 9.28 -4.84 29.90
C ALA A 91 10.73 -5.06 30.37
N ARG A 92 11.26 -6.29 30.26
CA ARG A 92 12.68 -6.58 30.58
C ARG A 92 13.63 -5.88 29.61
N ALA A 93 13.28 -5.81 28.33
CA ALA A 93 14.04 -5.09 27.33
C ALA A 93 14.05 -3.57 27.59
N ASP A 94 12.90 -2.97 27.92
CA ASP A 94 12.82 -1.57 28.36
C ASP A 94 13.71 -1.33 29.59
N ALA A 95 13.54 -2.14 30.63
CA ALA A 95 14.34 -1.99 31.85
C ALA A 95 15.84 -2.13 31.58
N ARG A 96 16.23 -2.92 30.59
CA ARG A 96 17.62 -2.99 30.15
C ARG A 96 18.04 -1.76 29.37
N MET A 97 17.22 -1.28 28.43
CA MET A 97 17.47 -0.07 27.65
C MET A 97 17.65 1.15 28.58
N ARG A 98 16.79 1.32 29.60
CA ARG A 98 16.96 2.38 30.62
C ARG A 98 18.31 2.34 31.34
N LYS A 99 18.86 1.14 31.59
CA LYS A 99 20.23 1.02 32.15
C LYS A 99 21.31 1.40 31.14
N VAL A 100 21.08 1.21 29.84
CA VAL A 100 22.01 1.66 28.79
C VAL A 100 21.92 3.18 28.66
N ILE A 101 20.72 3.76 28.63
CA ILE A 101 20.49 5.22 28.64
C ILE A 101 21.18 5.87 29.84
N ALA A 102 21.00 5.34 31.04
CA ALA A 102 21.64 5.87 32.24
C ALA A 102 23.18 5.82 32.22
N ALA A 103 23.76 4.88 31.46
CA ALA A 103 25.21 4.80 31.27
C ALA A 103 25.73 5.80 30.22
N HIS A 104 24.84 6.35 29.39
CA HIS A 104 25.15 7.29 28.32
C HIS A 104 24.21 8.52 28.37
N PRO A 105 24.31 9.36 29.43
CA PRO A 105 23.36 10.44 29.71
C PRO A 105 23.34 11.54 28.64
N HIS A 106 24.34 11.58 27.75
CA HIS A 106 24.44 12.56 26.68
C HIS A 106 24.23 11.95 25.29
N ALA A 107 23.94 10.66 25.18
CA ALA A 107 23.77 10.03 23.87
C ALA A 107 22.63 10.67 23.07
N GLU A 108 22.92 11.06 21.82
CA GLU A 108 21.91 11.55 20.86
C GLU A 108 21.10 10.40 20.27
N ARG A 109 21.66 9.19 20.24
CA ARG A 109 20.99 7.96 19.81
C ARG A 109 21.62 6.74 20.45
N ILE A 110 20.79 5.77 20.81
CA ILE A 110 21.21 4.43 21.23
C ILE A 110 20.43 3.41 20.40
N ASP A 111 21.15 2.61 19.63
CA ASP A 111 20.62 1.48 18.87
C ASP A 111 21.08 0.18 19.51
N TRP A 112 20.13 -0.69 19.84
CA TRP A 112 20.41 -2.00 20.38
C TRP A 112 19.82 -3.07 19.48
N SER A 113 20.71 -3.81 18.81
CA SER A 113 20.39 -4.98 18.00
C SER A 113 20.82 -6.26 18.71
N ARG A 114 20.55 -7.41 18.09
CA ARG A 114 21.01 -8.71 18.58
C ARG A 114 22.52 -8.78 18.86
N TYR A 115 23.32 -8.15 18.01
CA TYR A 115 24.78 -8.34 17.99
C TYR A 115 25.57 -7.11 18.41
N LYS A 116 24.99 -5.92 18.27
CA LYS A 116 25.66 -4.65 18.55
C LYS A 116 24.75 -3.72 19.35
N THR A 117 25.37 -3.03 20.29
CA THR A 117 24.83 -1.83 20.92
C THR A 117 25.67 -0.65 20.44
N CYS A 118 25.04 0.26 19.72
CA CYS A 118 25.65 1.43 19.10
C CYS A 118 25.17 2.69 19.80
N VAL A 119 26.10 3.58 20.13
CA VAL A 119 25.80 4.85 20.79
C VAL A 119 26.38 5.99 19.96
N ARG A 120 25.55 6.99 19.68
CA ARG A 120 25.98 8.26 19.08
C ARG A 120 26.11 9.29 20.20
N GLU A 121 27.34 9.66 20.53
CA GLU A 121 27.62 10.73 21.49
C GLU A 121 27.61 12.10 20.80
N PRO A 122 27.35 13.20 21.51
CA PRO A 122 27.23 14.52 20.90
C PRO A 122 28.48 14.95 20.15
N GLY A 123 28.28 15.53 18.97
CA GLY A 123 29.36 16.03 18.12
C GLY A 123 30.24 14.94 17.49
N ARG A 124 29.86 13.66 17.58
CA ARG A 124 30.50 12.56 16.84
C ARG A 124 29.76 12.34 15.51
N PRO A 125 30.47 12.22 14.38
CA PRO A 125 29.85 11.99 13.07
C PRO A 125 29.36 10.55 12.88
N SER A 126 29.71 9.63 13.78
CA SER A 126 29.43 8.19 13.64
C SER A 126 29.20 7.54 15.00
N ASP A 127 28.47 6.43 14.98
CA ASP A 127 28.19 5.65 16.18
C ASP A 127 29.43 4.89 16.65
N THR A 128 29.54 4.75 17.97
CA THR A 128 30.46 3.80 18.59
C THR A 128 29.68 2.52 18.90
N CYS A 129 29.96 1.46 18.15
CA CYS A 129 29.32 0.17 18.34
C CYS A 129 30.20 -0.78 19.15
N THR A 130 29.62 -1.36 20.19
CA THR A 130 30.22 -2.47 20.94
C THR A 130 29.41 -3.74 20.72
N MET A 131 30.02 -4.90 20.94
CA MET A 131 29.28 -6.15 20.94
C MET A 131 28.24 -6.15 22.06
N THR A 132 27.01 -6.55 21.72
CA THR A 132 25.96 -6.76 22.73
C THR A 132 26.41 -7.85 23.70
N PRO A 133 26.49 -7.56 25.02
CA PRO A 133 26.88 -8.56 26.00
C PRO A 133 25.97 -9.79 25.98
N PRO A 134 26.45 -11.01 26.29
CA PRO A 134 25.63 -12.22 26.23
C PRO A 134 24.34 -12.16 27.06
N ARG A 135 24.37 -11.46 28.20
CA ARG A 135 23.18 -11.24 29.04
C ARG A 135 22.10 -10.40 28.34
N ASP A 136 22.51 -9.44 27.53
CA ASP A 136 21.62 -8.53 26.80
C ASP A 136 21.13 -9.22 25.53
N GLN A 137 22.00 -9.97 24.87
CA GLN A 137 21.62 -10.81 23.73
C GLN A 137 20.49 -11.79 24.10
N LYS A 138 20.50 -12.39 25.30
CA LYS A 138 19.40 -13.25 25.76
C LYS A 138 18.07 -12.49 25.93
N VAL A 139 18.13 -11.23 26.38
CA VAL A 139 16.92 -10.39 26.48
C VAL A 139 16.39 -10.07 25.09
N TYR A 140 17.30 -9.72 24.17
CA TYR A 140 16.97 -9.42 22.78
C TYR A 140 16.39 -10.64 22.05
N ASP A 141 17.01 -11.81 22.17
CA ASP A 141 16.61 -13.05 21.49
C ASP A 141 15.21 -13.55 21.91
N ALA A 142 14.70 -13.08 23.06
CA ALA A 142 13.35 -13.35 23.51
C ALA A 142 12.30 -12.44 22.83
N LEU A 143 12.69 -11.32 22.22
CA LEU A 143 11.81 -10.44 21.46
C LEU A 143 11.55 -11.03 20.08
N TRP A 144 10.28 -11.25 19.76
CA TRP A 144 9.88 -11.76 18.45
C TRP A 144 9.86 -10.64 17.41
N GLY A 145 10.49 -10.84 16.25
CA GLY A 145 10.43 -9.94 15.10
C GLY A 145 11.19 -8.61 15.24
N VAL A 146 11.49 -8.18 16.47
CA VAL A 146 12.25 -6.95 16.73
C VAL A 146 13.65 -7.07 16.12
N SER A 147 13.99 -6.07 15.31
CA SER A 147 15.25 -5.97 14.55
C SER A 147 16.20 -4.92 15.13
N VAL A 148 15.65 -3.90 15.81
CA VAL A 148 16.42 -2.97 16.65
C VAL A 148 15.51 -2.38 17.72
N ILE A 149 16.09 -2.07 18.88
CA ILE A 149 15.50 -1.23 19.91
C ILE A 149 16.24 0.10 19.88
N LEU A 150 15.52 1.20 19.80
CA LEU A 150 16.06 2.52 19.54
C LEU A 150 15.58 3.53 20.58
N TYR A 151 16.49 4.35 21.05
CA TYR A 151 16.21 5.50 21.91
C TYR A 151 16.92 6.74 21.36
N GLN A 152 16.22 7.88 21.37
CA GLN A 152 16.77 9.18 21.01
C GLN A 152 16.20 10.24 21.98
N PRO A 153 17.01 11.16 22.54
CA PRO A 153 16.50 12.21 23.43
C PRO A 153 15.51 13.17 22.77
N LYS A 154 15.53 13.31 21.44
CA LYS A 154 14.55 14.11 20.70
C LYS A 154 13.12 13.57 20.83
N ASP A 155 12.99 12.28 21.08
CA ASP A 155 11.73 11.56 21.28
C ASP A 155 11.57 11.32 22.79
N GLU A 156 11.42 12.41 23.56
CA GLU A 156 11.53 12.40 25.02
C GLU A 156 10.70 11.29 25.67
N GLY A 157 11.35 10.49 26.53
CA GLY A 157 10.70 9.39 27.26
C GLY A 157 10.33 8.16 26.43
N ARG A 158 10.59 8.16 25.11
CA ARG A 158 10.12 7.12 24.19
C ARG A 158 11.21 6.14 23.78
N THR A 159 10.87 4.86 23.75
CA THR A 159 11.71 3.78 23.23
C THR A 159 10.98 3.05 22.11
N PHE A 160 11.66 2.77 21.01
CA PHE A 160 11.07 2.18 19.81
C PHE A 160 11.61 0.78 19.55
N TYR A 161 10.74 -0.16 19.25
CA TYR A 161 11.03 -1.56 18.93
C TYR A 161 10.61 -1.81 17.49
N ARG A 162 11.58 -1.82 16.57
CA ARG A 162 11.32 -1.78 15.12
C ARG A 162 11.46 -3.14 14.48
N PHE A 163 10.62 -3.42 13.48
CA PHE A 163 10.54 -4.70 12.78
C PHE A 163 11.06 -4.57 11.33
N TYR A 164 12.39 -4.52 11.15
CA TYR A 164 13.04 -4.29 9.83
C TYR A 164 13.00 -5.46 8.86
N HIS A 165 12.94 -6.69 9.38
CA HIS A 165 12.98 -7.90 8.55
C HIS A 165 11.61 -8.28 7.96
N GLU A 166 10.61 -7.43 8.15
CA GLU A 166 9.31 -7.57 7.49
C GLU A 166 9.30 -6.76 6.19
N ASP A 167 8.72 -7.30 5.12
CA ASP A 167 8.49 -6.54 3.89
C ASP A 167 7.66 -5.28 4.24
N PRO A 168 8.00 -4.11 3.65
CA PRO A 168 7.19 -2.91 3.82
C PRO A 168 5.73 -3.20 3.52
N PRO A 169 4.77 -2.58 4.23
CA PRO A 169 4.94 -1.52 5.24
C PRO A 169 5.50 -2.03 6.60
N ARG A 170 6.36 -1.26 7.29
CA ARG A 170 6.99 -1.66 8.57
C ARG A 170 6.23 -1.12 9.78
N TYR A 171 6.12 -1.93 10.83
CA TYR A 171 5.49 -1.55 12.09
C TYR A 171 6.55 -1.29 13.16
N THR A 172 6.16 -0.55 14.20
CA THR A 172 7.01 -0.27 15.36
C THR A 172 6.17 -0.39 16.62
N ILE A 173 6.72 -0.97 17.69
CA ILE A 173 6.12 -0.82 19.02
C ILE A 173 6.85 0.32 19.72
N MET A 174 6.12 1.25 20.29
CA MET A 174 6.62 2.36 21.10
C MET A 174 6.27 2.11 22.56
N TYR A 175 7.24 2.34 23.43
CA TYR A 175 7.02 2.48 24.86
C TYR A 175 7.26 3.92 25.30
N ALA A 176 6.26 4.50 25.94
CA ALA A 176 6.20 5.87 26.41
C ALA A 176 5.39 5.88 27.72
N PRO A 177 6.02 5.67 28.89
CA PRO A 177 5.29 5.38 30.13
C PRO A 177 4.38 6.52 30.61
N GLU A 178 4.73 7.77 30.27
CA GLU A 178 3.99 8.96 30.67
C GLU A 178 2.93 9.36 29.63
N ASP A 179 2.95 8.77 28.43
CA ASP A 179 2.01 9.11 27.37
C ASP A 179 0.63 8.52 27.66
N THR A 180 -0.38 9.36 27.51
CA THR A 180 -1.76 8.96 27.29
C THR A 180 -1.95 8.38 25.88
N ALA A 181 -3.09 7.72 25.64
CA ALA A 181 -3.41 7.24 24.30
C ALA A 181 -3.54 8.39 23.28
N GLU A 182 -4.02 9.55 23.71
CA GLU A 182 -4.14 10.77 22.88
C GLU A 182 -2.75 11.32 22.52
N GLU A 183 -1.83 11.44 23.48
CA GLU A 183 -0.45 11.89 23.21
C GLU A 183 0.31 10.92 22.29
N ALA A 184 0.04 9.61 22.41
CA ALA A 184 0.62 8.62 21.52
C ALA A 184 0.08 8.75 20.08
N GLU A 185 -1.21 9.09 19.91
CA GLU A 185 -1.83 9.37 18.61
C GLU A 185 -1.31 10.68 18.01
N GLU A 186 -1.21 11.75 18.81
CA GLU A 186 -0.61 13.02 18.38
C GLU A 186 0.85 12.84 17.95
N TYR A 187 1.63 12.05 18.70
CA TYR A 187 2.99 11.69 18.31
C TYR A 187 3.00 10.90 16.99
N ALA A 188 2.09 9.93 16.83
CA ALA A 188 1.99 9.14 15.61
C ALA A 188 1.73 10.02 14.38
N ASP A 189 0.76 10.92 14.47
CA ASP A 189 0.38 11.85 13.40
C ASP A 189 1.50 12.84 13.08
N ALA A 190 2.11 13.46 14.10
CA ALA A 190 3.19 14.42 13.93
C ALA A 190 4.42 13.83 13.24
N HIS A 191 4.65 12.53 13.42
CA HIS A 191 5.78 11.80 12.84
C HIS A 191 5.41 10.97 11.60
N GLY A 192 4.17 11.07 11.13
CA GLY A 192 3.71 10.51 9.85
C GLY A 192 3.46 9.01 9.87
N PHE A 193 3.20 8.43 11.04
CA PHE A 193 2.67 7.08 11.16
C PHE A 193 1.19 7.07 10.75
N ARG A 194 0.78 6.10 9.94
CA ARG A 194 -0.60 6.07 9.39
C ARG A 194 -1.67 5.55 10.36
N SER A 195 -1.27 4.93 11.44
CA SER A 195 -2.19 4.28 12.37
C SER A 195 -1.52 4.04 13.70
N VAL A 196 -2.35 3.90 14.73
CA VAL A 196 -1.93 3.71 16.11
C VAL A 196 -2.85 2.69 16.77
N ARG A 197 -2.30 1.88 17.68
CA ARG A 197 -3.09 1.01 18.56
C ARG A 197 -2.44 0.90 19.92
N ALA A 198 -3.17 1.32 20.95
CA ALA A 198 -2.76 1.09 22.33
C ALA A 198 -2.72 -0.44 22.63
N LEU A 199 -1.64 -0.88 23.25
CA LEU A 199 -1.45 -2.25 23.75
C LEU A 199 -1.69 -2.35 25.26
N GLY A 200 -1.53 -1.24 25.98
CA GLY A 200 -1.60 -1.15 27.42
C GLY A 200 -0.97 0.15 27.90
N PRO A 201 -0.85 0.37 29.22
CA PRO A 201 -0.26 1.58 29.77
C PRO A 201 1.14 1.86 29.17
N GLY A 202 1.25 2.97 28.45
CA GLY A 202 2.47 3.43 27.79
C GLY A 202 2.94 2.59 26.60
N TRP A 203 2.27 1.52 26.21
CA TRP A 203 2.67 0.67 25.07
C TRP A 203 1.74 0.87 23.89
N THR A 204 2.31 1.10 22.71
CA THR A 204 1.54 1.43 21.51
C THR A 204 2.17 0.80 20.27
N ILE A 205 1.38 0.16 19.41
CA ILE A 205 1.78 -0.17 18.04
C ILE A 205 1.61 1.08 17.19
N LEU A 206 2.70 1.50 16.57
CA LEU A 206 2.72 2.48 15.49
C LEU A 206 2.68 1.73 14.16
N GLY A 207 1.75 2.14 13.31
CA GLY A 207 1.62 1.68 11.94
C GLY A 207 2.80 2.10 11.06
N PRO A 208 2.68 1.95 9.75
CA PRO A 208 3.76 2.29 8.85
C PRO A 208 3.86 3.77 8.52
N ILE A 209 5.08 4.14 8.13
CA ILE A 209 5.39 5.40 7.44
C ILE A 209 5.50 5.09 5.94
N ASP A 210 4.80 5.84 5.10
CA ASP A 210 4.67 5.55 3.65
C ASP A 210 5.92 5.72 2.82
N ASP A 211 6.79 6.61 3.29
CA ASP A 211 7.95 7.07 2.58
C ASP A 211 9.17 6.51 3.31
N ILE A 212 9.88 5.59 2.67
CA ILE A 212 11.12 5.00 3.21
C ILE A 212 12.12 6.12 3.55
N GLY A 213 12.20 7.17 2.72
CA GLY A 213 13.05 8.33 3.01
C GLY A 213 12.57 9.15 4.21
N ARG A 214 11.27 9.11 4.53
CA ARG A 214 10.74 9.69 5.78
C ARG A 214 11.04 8.81 6.98
N GLU A 215 10.89 7.49 6.85
CA GLU A 215 11.27 6.53 7.90
C GLU A 215 12.76 6.70 8.25
N GLU A 216 13.63 6.79 7.24
CA GLU A 216 15.06 7.05 7.41
C GLU A 216 15.35 8.40 8.06
N LYS A 217 14.58 9.45 7.76
CA LYS A 217 14.71 10.77 8.40
C LYS A 217 14.18 10.81 9.82
N GLN A 218 13.14 10.03 10.13
CA GLN A 218 12.57 9.92 11.46
C GLN A 218 13.53 9.18 12.40
N PHE A 219 14.18 8.15 11.86
CA PHE A 219 15.15 7.33 12.58
C PHE A 219 16.55 7.35 11.92
N PRO A 220 17.19 8.54 11.86
CA PRO A 220 18.48 8.75 11.22
C PRO A 220 19.63 8.18 12.04
#